data_AF-A0A0B3VYI8-F1
#
_entry.id   AF-A0A0B3VYI8-F1
#
_cell.length_a   1.000
_cell.length_b   1.000
_cell.length_c   1.000
_cell.angle_alpha   90.00
_cell.angle_beta   90.00
_cell.angle_gamma   90.00
#
_symmetry.space_group_name_H-M   'P 1'
#
loop_
_entity.id
_entity.type
_entity.pdbx_description
1 polymer ?
#
loop_
_entity_poly.entity_id
_entity_poly.type
_entity_poly.pdbx_seq_one_letter_code
_entity_poly.pdbx_strand_id
1 'polypeptide(L)'
;MNFYKSNLEYLLKNIQSQKELLTFQEKYLKLLENKMESADDNEEIGTDEANVSSTVVKIGDFAKMIKSRGVPYGRNKVHSWFNNRGYTYRENDRNYAKDEYIAKGLFEVKRYVRNSKDGTDVKETIYLTPQGVAYFMEKILREFNIEEM
;
A
#
# COMPACT_ATOMS: atom_id res chain seq x y z
N MET A 1 -14.77 2.50 35.38
CA MET A 1 -13.71 1.55 34.96
C MET A 1 -13.60 1.36 33.44
N ASN A 2 -14.62 1.67 32.62
CA ASN A 2 -14.60 1.47 31.16
C ASN A 2 -13.77 2.48 30.34
N PHE A 3 -13.57 3.71 30.83
CA PHE A 3 -12.84 4.74 30.07
C PHE A 3 -11.35 4.42 29.85
N TYR A 4 -10.66 3.92 30.88
CA TYR A 4 -9.24 3.57 30.78
C TYR A 4 -9.00 2.36 29.87
N LYS A 5 -9.92 1.39 29.87
CA LYS A 5 -9.80 0.18 29.04
C LYS A 5 -9.96 0.49 27.55
N SER A 6 -10.92 1.34 27.16
CA SER A 6 -11.07 1.70 25.74
C SER A 6 -9.91 2.55 25.22
N ASN A 7 -9.32 3.40 26.07
CA ASN A 7 -8.16 4.21 25.69
C ASN A 7 -6.90 3.35 25.53
N LEU A 8 -6.75 2.33 26.39
CA LEU A 8 -5.67 1.34 26.26
C LEU A 8 -5.80 0.48 25.00
N GLU A 9 -7.01 0.04 24.66
CA GLU A 9 -7.27 -0.68 23.39
C GLU A 9 -6.94 0.17 22.16
N TYR A 10 -7.25 1.47 22.19
CA TYR A 10 -6.89 2.40 21.13
C TYR A 10 -5.37 2.56 21.01
N LEU A 11 -4.67 2.76 22.13
CA LEU A 11 -3.20 2.84 22.18
C LEU A 11 -2.55 1.57 21.65
N LEU A 12 -3.01 0.39 22.08
CA LEU A 12 -2.50 -0.90 21.60
C LEU A 12 -2.67 -1.05 20.09
N LYS A 13 -3.82 -0.65 19.56
CA LYS A 13 -4.08 -0.69 18.11
C LYS A 13 -3.14 0.24 17.34
N ASN A 14 -2.85 1.43 17.88
CA ASN A 14 -1.92 2.37 17.26
C ASN A 14 -0.49 1.83 17.28
N ILE A 15 -0.03 1.29 18.43
CA ILE A 15 1.29 0.66 18.55
C ILE A 15 1.43 -0.49 17.56
N GLN A 16 0.40 -1.32 17.43
CA GLN A 16 0.40 -2.43 16.47
C GLN A 16 0.51 -1.94 15.03
N SER A 17 -0.25 -0.91 14.64
CA SER A 17 -0.16 -0.31 13.30
C SER A 17 1.20 0.37 13.05
N GLN A 18 1.81 0.99 14.06
CA GLN A 18 3.16 1.55 13.96
C GLN A 18 4.21 0.45 13.78
N LYS A 19 4.09 -0.65 14.51
CA LYS A 19 4.97 -1.81 14.38
C LYS A 19 4.87 -2.44 12.99
N GLU A 20 3.65 -2.60 12.46
CA GLU A 20 3.42 -3.09 11.09
C GLU A 20 4.10 -2.20 10.04
N LEU A 21 4.06 -0.88 10.23
CA LEU A 21 4.73 0.08 9.35
C LEU A 21 6.26 -0.01 9.46
N LEU A 22 6.81 -0.09 10.68
CA LEU A 22 8.26 -0.21 10.86
C LEU A 22 8.79 -1.48 10.18
N THR A 23 8.12 -2.61 10.38
CA THR A 23 8.46 -3.87 9.71
C THR A 23 8.35 -3.76 8.18
N PHE A 24 7.41 -2.97 7.68
CA PHE A 24 7.31 -2.69 6.24
C PHE A 24 8.49 -1.85 5.73
N GLN A 25 8.90 -0.83 6.47
CA GLN A 25 10.05 0.01 6.13
C GLN A 25 11.36 -0.77 6.18
N GLU A 26 11.58 -1.60 7.21
CA GLU A 26 12.75 -2.47 7.33
C GLU A 26 12.87 -3.42 6.13
N LYS A 27 11.75 -4.04 5.72
CA LYS A 27 11.72 -4.88 4.51
C LYS A 27 12.09 -4.06 3.28
N TYR A 28 11.57 -2.84 3.16
CA TYR A 28 11.87 -1.99 2.01
C TYR A 28 13.34 -1.57 1.94
N LEU A 29 13.93 -1.19 3.07
CA LEU A 29 15.35 -0.85 3.16
C LEU A 29 16.23 -2.02 2.72
N LYS A 30 15.96 -3.22 3.22
CA LYS A 30 16.67 -4.43 2.82
C LYS A 30 16.59 -4.71 1.31
N LEU A 31 15.44 -4.41 0.69
CA LEU A 31 15.29 -4.54 -0.76
C LEU A 31 16.10 -3.51 -1.55
N LEU A 32 16.26 -2.29 -1.01
CA LEU A 32 17.09 -1.26 -1.63
C LEU A 32 18.58 -1.60 -1.51
N GLU A 33 19.02 -2.06 -0.33
CA GLU A 33 20.40 -2.53 -0.09
C GLU A 33 20.79 -3.63 -1.09
N ASN A 34 19.97 -4.67 -1.21
CA ASN A 34 20.20 -5.75 -2.17
C ASN A 34 20.30 -5.26 -3.63
N LYS A 35 19.51 -4.25 -4.01
CA LYS A 35 19.53 -3.67 -5.37
C LYS A 35 20.75 -2.78 -5.62
N MET A 36 21.29 -2.13 -4.59
CA MET A 36 22.52 -1.36 -4.68
C MET A 36 23.73 -2.28 -4.78
N GLU A 37 23.76 -3.35 -3.98
CA GLU A 37 24.81 -4.36 -3.99
C GLU A 37 24.88 -5.09 -5.35
N SER A 38 23.73 -5.33 -5.98
CA SER A 38 23.66 -5.92 -7.33
C SER A 38 23.92 -4.93 -8.49
N ALA A 39 24.10 -3.63 -8.21
CA ALA A 39 24.30 -2.61 -9.24
C ALA A 39 25.78 -2.26 -9.46
N ASP A 40 26.67 -2.63 -8.54
CA ASP A 40 28.12 -2.41 -8.65
C ASP A 40 28.84 -3.51 -9.45
N ASP A 41 28.21 -4.66 -9.68
CA ASP A 41 28.76 -5.74 -10.51
C ASP A 41 28.11 -5.73 -11.91
N ASN A 42 28.92 -5.44 -12.93
CA ASN A 42 28.58 -5.56 -14.35
C ASN A 42 28.39 -7.04 -14.75
N GLU A 43 27.40 -7.73 -14.19
CA GLU A 43 27.04 -9.07 -14.64
C GLU A 43 25.53 -9.19 -14.84
N GLU A 44 25.20 -9.42 -16.11
CA GLU A 44 24.00 -10.01 -16.68
C GLU A 44 22.68 -9.87 -15.91
N ILE A 45 21.70 -9.32 -16.63
CA ILE A 45 20.26 -9.39 -16.39
C ILE A 45 19.85 -10.87 -16.25
N GLY A 46 20.09 -11.44 -15.07
CA GLY A 46 19.84 -12.83 -14.73
C GLY A 46 18.74 -12.89 -13.69
N THR A 47 17.49 -12.81 -14.15
CA THR A 47 16.32 -13.59 -13.67
C THR A 47 16.18 -13.93 -12.17
N ASP A 48 16.65 -13.10 -11.25
CA ASP A 48 16.38 -13.21 -9.80
C ASP A 48 15.28 -12.24 -9.34
N GLU A 49 14.55 -11.63 -10.29
CA GLU A 49 13.32 -10.86 -10.07
C GLU A 49 12.24 -11.64 -9.31
N ALA A 50 12.38 -12.96 -9.19
CA ALA A 50 11.39 -13.86 -8.59
C ALA A 50 11.41 -13.93 -7.05
N ASN A 51 12.45 -13.45 -6.34
CA ASN A 51 12.58 -13.65 -4.89
C ASN A 51 12.60 -12.38 -4.02
N VAL A 52 12.54 -11.19 -4.61
CA VAL A 52 12.16 -9.98 -3.89
C VAL A 52 10.64 -10.02 -3.65
N SER A 53 10.21 -10.73 -2.60
CA SER A 53 8.82 -10.75 -2.12
C SER A 53 8.22 -9.33 -2.20
N SER A 54 7.34 -9.08 -3.19
CA SER A 54 6.74 -7.77 -3.46
C SER A 54 6.16 -7.18 -2.17
N THR A 55 6.88 -6.21 -1.61
CA THR A 55 6.52 -5.57 -0.34
C THR A 55 5.46 -4.52 -0.64
N VAL A 56 4.23 -4.99 -0.85
CA VAL A 56 3.08 -4.16 -1.23
C VAL A 56 2.03 -4.13 -0.14
N VAL A 57 1.34 -3.00 -0.02
CA VAL A 57 0.32 -2.74 1.01
C VAL A 57 -1.06 -2.74 0.36
N LYS A 58 -2.01 -3.47 0.97
CA LYS A 58 -3.42 -3.37 0.57
C LYS A 58 -3.95 -1.98 0.88
N ILE A 59 -4.83 -1.45 0.04
CA ILE A 59 -5.49 -0.15 0.28
C ILE A 59 -6.19 -0.10 1.65
N GLY A 60 -6.73 -1.22 2.12
CA GLY A 60 -7.35 -1.32 3.44
C GLY A 60 -6.36 -1.17 4.61
N ASP A 61 -5.12 -1.65 4.46
CA ASP A 61 -4.09 -1.51 5.49
C ASP A 61 -3.47 -0.12 5.45
N PHE A 62 -3.25 0.44 4.25
CA PHE A 62 -2.90 1.85 4.09
C PHE A 62 -3.94 2.79 4.73
N ALA A 63 -5.24 2.47 4.60
CA ALA A 63 -6.30 3.22 5.27
C ALA A 63 -6.17 3.20 6.82
N LYS A 64 -5.67 2.10 7.41
CA LYS A 64 -5.38 2.06 8.84
C LYS A 64 -4.19 2.96 9.19
N MET A 65 -3.15 2.96 8.36
CA MET A 65 -1.93 3.75 8.57
C MET A 65 -2.17 5.27 8.52
N ILE A 66 -3.01 5.76 7.61
CA ILE A 66 -3.39 7.18 7.59
C ILE A 66 -4.32 7.51 8.76
N LYS A 67 -5.18 6.56 9.16
CA LYS A 67 -6.10 6.74 10.28
C LYS A 67 -5.38 6.86 11.62
N SER A 68 -4.32 6.08 11.83
CA SER A 68 -3.49 6.20 13.03
C SER A 68 -2.77 7.55 13.13
N ARG A 69 -2.65 8.28 12.01
CA ARG A 69 -2.04 9.61 11.93
C ARG A 69 -3.05 10.76 12.00
N GLY A 70 -4.32 10.48 12.31
CA GLY A 70 -5.34 11.51 12.50
C GLY A 70 -6.24 11.76 11.28
N VAL A 71 -6.03 11.07 10.15
CA VAL A 71 -6.92 11.20 8.98
C VAL A 71 -8.16 10.31 9.17
N PRO A 72 -9.39 10.84 9.25
CA PRO A 72 -10.61 10.07 9.51
C PRO A 72 -11.12 9.31 8.27
N TYR A 73 -10.21 8.70 7.52
CA TYR A 73 -10.49 7.91 6.32
C TYR A 73 -10.55 6.42 6.64
N GLY A 74 -11.65 5.79 6.23
CA GLY A 74 -11.74 4.33 6.13
C GLY A 74 -11.44 3.87 4.70
N ARG A 75 -11.34 2.55 4.50
CA ARG A 75 -11.04 1.92 3.20
C ARG A 75 -11.79 2.53 2.01
N ASN A 76 -13.10 2.72 2.13
CA ASN A 76 -13.93 3.24 1.03
C ASN A 76 -13.65 4.72 0.74
N LYS A 77 -13.35 5.53 1.77
CA LYS A 77 -12.95 6.93 1.59
C LYS A 77 -11.60 7.02 0.88
N VAL A 78 -10.66 6.12 1.18
CA VAL A 78 -9.37 6.04 0.48
C VAL A 78 -9.55 5.69 -0.99
N HIS A 79 -10.37 4.69 -1.31
CA HIS A 79 -10.69 4.39 -2.72
C HIS A 79 -11.33 5.57 -3.42
N SER A 80 -12.26 6.27 -2.76
CA SER A 80 -12.89 7.46 -3.31
C SER A 80 -11.88 8.60 -3.52
N TRP A 81 -10.95 8.78 -2.59
CA TRP A 81 -9.88 9.77 -2.70
C TRP A 81 -9.00 9.53 -3.92
N PHE A 82 -8.64 8.26 -4.19
CA PHE A 82 -7.89 7.89 -5.39
C PHE A 82 -8.68 8.12 -6.68
N ASN A 83 -9.95 7.70 -6.72
CA ASN A 83 -10.81 7.88 -7.89
C ASN A 83 -11.03 9.35 -8.22
N ASN A 84 -11.34 10.17 -7.21
CA ASN A 84 -11.62 11.60 -7.40
C ASN A 84 -10.40 12.40 -7.88
N ARG A 85 -9.18 11.90 -7.63
CA ARG A 85 -7.92 12.50 -8.08
C ARG A 85 -7.36 11.84 -9.34
N GLY A 86 -8.10 10.89 -9.91
CA GLY A 86 -7.73 10.21 -11.14
C GLY A 86 -6.56 9.25 -11.01
N TYR A 87 -6.18 8.80 -9.81
CA TYR A 87 -5.14 7.77 -9.63
C TYR A 87 -5.65 6.37 -9.99
N THR A 88 -6.91 6.13 -9.67
CA THR A 88 -7.63 4.90 -9.96
C THR A 88 -8.95 5.25 -10.65
N TYR A 89 -9.61 4.25 -11.21
CA TYR A 89 -10.98 4.36 -11.70
C TYR A 89 -11.80 3.15 -11.26
N ARG A 90 -13.13 3.27 -11.31
CA ARG A 90 -14.07 2.21 -10.95
C ARG A 90 -14.77 1.68 -12.18
N GLU A 91 -14.81 0.36 -12.34
CA GLU A 91 -15.56 -0.33 -13.39
C GLU A 91 -16.15 -1.62 -12.79
N ASN A 92 -17.43 -1.91 -13.03
CA ASN A 92 -18.13 -3.11 -12.53
C ASN A 92 -17.87 -3.40 -11.03
N ASP A 93 -17.98 -2.37 -10.19
CA ASP A 93 -17.71 -2.39 -8.75
C ASP A 93 -16.28 -2.72 -8.30
N ARG A 94 -15.34 -2.82 -9.24
CA ARG A 94 -13.91 -3.04 -9.00
C ARG A 94 -13.14 -1.73 -9.17
N ASN A 95 -11.99 -1.61 -8.50
CA ASN A 95 -11.10 -0.46 -8.65
C ASN A 95 -9.86 -0.89 -9.43
N TYR A 96 -9.47 -0.08 -10.40
CA TYR A 96 -8.32 -0.29 -11.27
C TYR A 96 -7.36 0.88 -11.13
N ALA A 97 -6.06 0.61 -11.11
CA ALA A 97 -5.03 1.65 -11.14
C ALA A 97 -4.80 2.05 -12.59
N LYS A 98 -4.57 3.35 -12.85
CA LYS A 98 -4.17 3.74 -14.21
C LYS A 98 -2.74 3.32 -14.49
N ASP A 99 -2.50 2.89 -15.73
CA ASP A 99 -1.20 2.43 -16.21
C ASP A 99 -0.08 3.46 -15.94
N GLU A 100 -0.37 4.75 -16.06
CA GLU A 100 0.61 5.81 -15.77
C GLU A 100 1.16 5.76 -14.32
N TYR A 101 0.35 5.36 -13.34
CA TYR A 101 0.76 5.30 -11.93
C TYR A 101 1.31 3.92 -11.56
N ILE A 102 0.99 2.88 -12.35
CA ILE A 102 1.68 1.60 -12.30
C ILE A 102 3.11 1.76 -12.84
N ALA A 103 3.27 2.42 -14.00
CA ALA A 103 4.57 2.70 -14.62
C ALA A 103 5.46 3.59 -13.72
N LYS A 104 4.87 4.52 -12.96
CA LYS A 104 5.57 5.32 -11.94
C LYS A 104 5.92 4.53 -10.67
N GLY A 105 5.59 3.24 -10.62
CA GLY A 105 5.88 2.38 -9.48
C GLY A 105 5.07 2.72 -8.22
N LEU A 106 3.92 3.40 -8.33
CA LEU A 106 3.08 3.74 -7.16
C LEU A 106 2.08 2.64 -6.81
N PHE A 107 1.61 1.90 -7.82
CA PHE A 107 0.70 0.77 -7.65
C PHE A 107 1.30 -0.52 -8.18
N GLU A 108 0.93 -1.63 -7.56
CA GLU A 108 1.11 -2.98 -8.11
C GLU A 108 -0.27 -3.63 -8.28
N VAL A 109 -0.48 -4.34 -9.39
CA VAL A 109 -1.73 -5.06 -9.66
C VAL A 109 -1.46 -6.56 -9.56
N LYS A 110 -2.15 -7.23 -8.64
CA LYS A 110 -2.14 -8.70 -8.55
C LYS A 110 -3.40 -9.26 -9.18
N ARG A 111 -3.21 -10.13 -10.17
CA ARG A 111 -4.28 -10.82 -10.90
C ARG A 111 -4.47 -12.22 -10.33
N TYR A 112 -5.71 -12.59 -10.08
CA TYR A 112 -6.13 -13.89 -9.58
C TYR A 112 -7.10 -14.50 -10.59
N VAL A 113 -6.80 -15.73 -10.99
CA VAL A 113 -7.68 -16.51 -11.84
C VAL A 113 -8.51 -17.42 -10.95
N ARG A 114 -9.84 -17.31 -11.02
CA ARG A 114 -10.77 -18.18 -10.32
C ARG A 114 -11.48 -19.07 -11.32
N ASN A 115 -11.25 -20.37 -11.22
CA ASN A 115 -11.99 -21.35 -12.00
C ASN A 115 -13.27 -21.76 -11.26
N SER A 116 -14.41 -21.65 -11.95
CA SER A 116 -15.72 -22.13 -11.50
C SER A 116 -16.30 -23.09 -12.53
N LYS A 117 -17.39 -23.79 -12.19
CA LYS A 117 -18.11 -24.66 -13.14
C LYS A 117 -18.64 -23.90 -14.36
N ASP A 118 -18.95 -22.61 -14.18
CA ASP A 118 -19.55 -21.74 -15.21
C ASP A 118 -18.51 -20.94 -16.01
N GLY A 119 -17.21 -21.12 -15.73
CA GLY A 119 -16.13 -20.44 -16.45
C GLY A 119 -15.02 -19.89 -15.55
N THR A 120 -14.11 -19.15 -16.18
CA THR A 120 -12.95 -18.54 -15.55
C THR A 120 -13.19 -17.05 -15.32
N ASP A 121 -13.19 -16.60 -14.06
CA ASP A 121 -13.24 -15.17 -13.69
C ASP A 121 -11.83 -14.68 -13.35
N VAL A 122 -11.44 -13.57 -13.96
CA VAL A 122 -10.18 -12.90 -13.71
C VAL A 122 -10.45 -11.72 -12.79
N LYS A 123 -9.84 -11.75 -11.61
CA LYS A 123 -9.96 -10.69 -10.61
C LYS A 123 -8.63 -9.98 -10.43
N GLU A 124 -8.66 -8.67 -10.53
CA GLU A 124 -7.52 -7.81 -10.24
C GLU A 124 -7.69 -7.12 -8.90
N THR A 125 -6.59 -6.91 -8.19
CA THR A 125 -6.56 -6.15 -6.95
C THR A 125 -5.36 -5.22 -6.97
N ILE A 126 -5.61 -3.95 -6.71
CA ILE A 126 -4.58 -2.92 -6.60
C ILE A 126 -3.98 -2.89 -5.20
N TYR A 127 -2.66 -2.71 -5.16
CA TYR A 127 -1.86 -2.54 -3.96
C TYR A 127 -0.98 -1.31 -4.12
N LEU A 128 -0.52 -0.73 -3.00
CA LEU A 128 0.50 0.30 -2.99
C LEU A 128 1.88 -0.32 -2.85
N THR A 129 2.81 0.13 -3.67
CA THR A 129 4.23 -0.13 -3.44
C THR A 129 4.72 0.72 -2.26
N PRO A 130 5.94 0.51 -1.75
CA PRO A 130 6.52 1.37 -0.72
C PRO A 130 6.60 2.85 -1.15
N GLN A 131 6.97 3.08 -2.43
CA GLN A 131 6.97 4.41 -3.02
C GLN A 131 5.56 5.01 -3.08
N GLY A 132 4.56 4.21 -3.47
CA GLY A 132 3.16 4.61 -3.45
C GLY A 132 2.68 4.99 -2.06
N VAL A 133 3.03 4.19 -1.04
CA VAL A 133 2.69 4.50 0.36
C VAL A 133 3.27 5.84 0.76
N ALA A 134 4.57 6.08 0.55
CA ALA A 134 5.19 7.36 0.89
C ALA A 134 4.51 8.54 0.17
N TYR A 135 4.34 8.43 -1.15
CA TYR A 135 3.75 9.46 -2.00
C TYR A 135 2.31 9.82 -1.59
N PHE A 136 1.46 8.82 -1.38
CA PHE A 136 0.06 9.06 -1.03
C PHE A 136 -0.13 9.44 0.42
N MET A 137 0.70 8.91 1.33
CA MET A 137 0.70 9.32 2.74
C MET A 137 0.96 10.82 2.83
N GLU A 138 2.06 11.29 2.24
CA GLU A 138 2.44 12.70 2.25
C GLU A 138 1.34 13.59 1.67
N LYS A 139 0.80 13.23 0.48
CA LYS A 139 -0.28 13.99 -0.15
C LYS A 139 -1.53 14.08 0.72
N ILE A 140 -1.96 12.95 1.30
CA ILE A 140 -3.15 12.93 2.14
C ILE A 140 -2.92 13.73 3.42
N LEU A 141 -1.82 13.52 4.13
CA LEU A 141 -1.55 14.25 5.37
C LEU A 141 -1.48 15.77 5.14
N ARG A 142 -0.87 16.20 4.04
CA ARG A 142 -0.81 17.61 3.65
C ARG A 142 -2.20 18.22 3.42
N GLU A 143 -3.13 17.48 2.79
CA GLU A 143 -4.53 17.94 2.62
C GLU A 143 -5.29 18.08 3.95
N PHE A 144 -4.81 17.41 5.00
CA PHE A 144 -5.37 17.50 6.35
C PHE A 144 -4.60 18.48 7.25
N ASN A 145 -3.63 19.22 6.72
CA ASN A 145 -2.73 20.09 7.48
C ASN A 145 -2.03 19.35 8.64
N ILE A 146 -1.74 18.07 8.43
CA ILE A 146 -0.95 17.24 9.34
C ILE A 146 0.46 17.23 8.77
N GLU A 147 1.35 18.07 9.29
CA GLU A 147 2.77 18.02 8.96
C GLU A 147 3.43 16.97 9.86
N GLU A 148 4.07 15.96 9.26
CA GLU A 148 5.04 15.15 10.02
C GLU A 148 6.27 16.05 10.25
N MET A 149 6.55 16.35 11.52
CA MET A 149 7.77 17.02 11.95
C MET A 149 9.00 16.16 11.68
#